data_AF-A0A7C2XUM1-F1
#
_entry.id   AF-A0A7C2XUM1-F1
#
_cell.length_a   1.000
_cell.length_b   1.000
_cell.length_c   1.000
_cell.angle_alpha   90.00
_cell.angle_beta   90.00
_cell.angle_gamma   90.00
#
_symmetry.space_group_name_H-M   'P 1'
#
loop_
_entity.id
_entity.type
_entity.pdbx_description
1 polymer ?
#
loop_
_entity_poly.entity_id
_entity_poly.type
_entity_poly.pdbx_seq_one_letter_code
_entity_poly.pdbx_strand_id
1 'polypeptide(L)' 'MRYVITVEPLEPYKLKVGFDNGVIKVLDMAGFLQRKIYVPLQNYEYFKKVRVDSDLDTIV' A
#
# COMPACT_ATOMS: atom_id res chain seq x y z
N MET A 1 11.76 -14.35 -7.25
CA MET A 1 11.06 -13.54 -6.24
C MET A 1 10.41 -12.36 -6.97
N ARG A 2 9.28 -11.82 -6.48
CA ARG A 2 8.63 -10.64 -7.08
C ARG A 2 8.80 -9.49 -6.10
N TYR A 3 9.54 -8.46 -6.49
CA TYR A 3 9.80 -7.31 -5.63
C TYR A 3 8.85 -6.17 -5.99
N VAL A 4 8.36 -5.46 -4.97
CA VAL A 4 7.55 -4.25 -5.17
C VAL A 4 8.49 -3.12 -5.53
N ILE A 5 8.25 -2.48 -6.68
CA ILE A 5 9.08 -1.36 -7.16
C ILE A 5 8.38 -0.01 -7.03
N THR A 6 7.05 -0.01 -7.05
CA THR A 6 6.25 1.22 -6.93
C THR A 6 4.99 0.96 -6.11
N VAL A 7 4.57 1.99 -5.38
CA VAL A 7 3.27 2.05 -4.71
C VAL A 7 2.67 3.43 -4.91
N GLU A 8 1.39 3.47 -5.27
CA GLU A 8 0.61 4.70 -5.38
C GLU A 8 -0.68 4.52 -4.56
N PRO A 9 -0.98 5.43 -3.62
CA PRO A 9 -2.27 5.44 -2.94
C PRO A 9 -3.37 5.91 -3.91
N LEU A 10 -4.48 5.19 -3.91
CA LEU A 10 -5.69 5.51 -4.67
C LEU A 10 -6.88 5.69 -3.72
N GLU A 11 -7.83 6.50 -4.14
CA GLU A 11 -9.05 6.73 -3.36
C GLU A 11 -10.15 5.69 -3.66
N PRO A 12 -10.93 5.30 -2.64
CA PRO A 12 -10.61 5.34 -1.21
C PRO A 12 -9.74 4.13 -0.80
N TYR A 13 -8.69 4.35 -0.01
CA TYR A 13 -7.86 3.31 0.65
C TYR A 13 -7.42 2.13 -0.24
N LYS A 14 -7.09 2.41 -1.49
CA LYS A 14 -6.54 1.43 -2.43
C LYS A 14 -5.06 1.65 -2.63
N LEU A 15 -4.33 0.58 -2.91
CA LEU A 15 -2.91 0.65 -3.28
C LEU A 15 -2.75 0.10 -4.68
N LYS A 16 -2.20 0.92 -5.57
CA LYS A 16 -1.70 0.45 -6.87
C LYS A 16 -0.23 0.10 -6.70
N VAL A 17 0.08 -1.18 -6.83
CA VAL A 17 1.40 -1.75 -6.60
C VAL A 17 1.97 -2.22 -7.93
N GLY A 18 3.15 -1.70 -8.28
CA GLY A 18 3.93 -2.17 -9.43
C GLY A 18 5.02 -3.14 -8.99
N PHE A 19 5.17 -4.21 -9.75
CA PHE A 19 6.21 -5.22 -9.55
C PHE A 19 7.29 -5.10 -10.63
N ASP A 20 8.49 -5.55 -10.30
CA ASP A 20 9.68 -5.60 -11.17
C ASP A 20 9.45 -6.24 -12.56
N ASN A 21 8.50 -7.16 -12.66
CA ASN A 21 8.12 -7.84 -13.89
C ASN A 21 7.08 -7.08 -14.74
N GLY A 22 6.79 -5.82 -14.41
CA GLY A 22 5.79 -4.99 -15.08
C GLY A 22 4.33 -5.31 -14.72
N VAL A 23 4.08 -6.26 -13.81
CA VAL A 23 2.72 -6.50 -13.30
C VAL A 23 2.29 -5.35 -12.41
N ILE A 24 1.06 -4.89 -12.61
CA ILE A 24 0.41 -3.89 -11.75
C ILE A 24 -0.80 -4.55 -11.09
N LYS A 25 -0.96 -4.33 -9.78
CA LYS A 25 -2.13 -4.78 -9.02
C LYS A 25 -2.74 -3.63 -8.25
N VAL A 26 -4.07 -3.65 -8.11
CA VAL A 26 -4.80 -2.76 -7.21
C VAL A 26 -5.32 -3.59 -6.05
N LEU A 27 -4.93 -3.20 -4.84
CA LEU A 27 -5.34 -3.85 -3.59
C LEU A 27 -6.30 -2.92 -2.85
N ASP A 28 -7.43 -3.46 -2.40
CA ASP A 28 -8.36 -2.74 -1.53
C ASP A 28 -7.98 -2.99 -0.07
N MET A 29 -7.56 -1.93 0.62
CA MET A 29 -7.13 -2.00 2.01
C MET A 29 -8.28 -1.75 2.99
N ALA A 30 -9.45 -1.27 2.53
CA ALA A 30 -10.54 -0.85 3.41
C ALA A 30 -11.01 -1.96 4.37
N GLY A 31 -11.04 -3.21 3.89
CA GLY A 31 -11.40 -4.37 4.72
C GLY A 31 -10.39 -4.68 5.84
N PHE A 32 -9.10 -4.38 5.61
CA PHE A 32 -8.05 -4.60 6.61
C PHE A 32 -8.02 -3.49 7.67
N LEU A 33 -8.31 -2.25 7.26
CA LEU A 33 -8.23 -1.05 8.10
C LEU A 33 -9.26 -1.00 9.23
N GLN A 34 -10.28 -1.87 9.24
CA GLN A 34 -11.30 -1.92 10.31
C GLN A 34 -10.76 -2.37 11.67
N ARG A 35 -9.56 -2.97 11.71
CA ARG A 35 -8.94 -3.43 12.96
C ARG A 35 -8.39 -2.26 13.76
N LYS A 36 -8.59 -2.27 15.09
CA LYS A 36 -8.13 -1.22 16.02
C LYS A 36 -6.62 -0.92 15.94
N ILE A 37 -5.81 -1.88 15.51
CA ILE A 37 -4.36 -1.69 15.33
C ILE A 37 -4.01 -0.76 14.15
N TYR A 38 -4.94 -0.56 13.22
CA TYR A 38 -4.75 0.27 12.01
C TYR A 38 -5.46 1.62 12.09
N VAL A 39 -5.88 2.05 13.28
CA VAL A 39 -6.55 3.36 13.49
C VAL A 39 -5.80 4.53 12.85
N PRO A 40 -4.46 4.63 12.91
CA PRO A 40 -3.75 5.72 12.22
C PRO A 40 -3.94 5.69 10.69
N LEU A 41 -3.99 4.50 10.09
CA LEU A 41 -4.19 4.30 8.65
C LEU A 41 -5.64 4.54 8.20
N GLN A 42 -6.60 4.63 9.12
CA GLN A 42 -7.96 5.09 8.83
C GLN A 42 -8.04 6.59 8.56
N ASN A 43 -6.94 7.33 8.76
CA ASN A 43 -6.81 8.70 8.27
C ASN A 43 -6.19 8.66 6.88
N TYR A 44 -6.93 9.10 5.86
CA TYR A 44 -6.47 9.07 4.48
C TYR A 44 -5.21 9.92 4.25
N GLU A 45 -5.05 11.03 4.97
CA GLU A 45 -3.85 11.87 4.91
C GLU A 45 -2.60 11.16 5.43
N TYR A 46 -2.79 10.19 6.33
CA TYR A 46 -1.72 9.32 6.79
C TYR A 46 -1.51 8.16 5.81
N PHE A 47 -2.60 7.53 5.33
CA PHE A 47 -2.55 6.44 4.36
C PHE A 47 -1.83 6.83 3.06
N LYS A 48 -2.02 8.04 2.55
CA LYS A 48 -1.37 8.46 1.29
C LYS A 48 0.14 8.68 1.39
N LYS A 49 0.72 8.54 2.59
CA LYS A 49 2.18 8.62 2.81
C LYS A 49 2.91 7.30 2.55
N VAL A 50 2.18 6.27 2.13
CA VAL A 50 2.75 4.96 1.79
C VAL A 50 3.93 5.08 0.83
N ARG A 51 4.97 4.30 1.11
CA ARG A 51 6.16 4.20 0.28
C ARG A 51 6.68 2.77 0.26
N VAL A 52 7.45 2.45 -0.78
CA VAL A 52 8.20 1.20 -0.82
C VAL A 52 9.38 1.32 0.13
N ASP A 53 9.57 0.31 0.97
CA ASP A 53 10.80 0.07 1.69
C ASP A 53 11.61 -0.96 0.91
N SER A 54 12.64 -0.48 0.21
CA SER A 54 13.50 -1.31 -0.65
C SER A 54 14.46 -2.20 0.11
N ASP A 55 14.71 -1.91 1.40
CA ASP A 55 15.61 -2.72 2.22
C ASP A 55 14.88 -3.96 2.75
N LEU A 56 13.57 -3.83 2.99
CA LEU A 56 12.71 -4.88 3.52
C LEU A 56 11.78 -5.53 2.46
N ASP A 57 11.74 -4.99 1.24
CA ASP A 57 10.79 -5.37 0.18
C ASP A 57 9.32 -5.28 0.63
N THR A 58 8.98 -4.26 1.41
CA THR A 58 7.64 -4.03 1.97
C THR A 58 7.07 -2.65 1.62
N ILE A 59 5.79 -2.42 1.97
CA ILE A 59 5.15 -1.11 1.89
C ILE A 59 4.94 -0.61 3.32
N VAL A 60 5.41 0.61 3.60
CA VAL A 60 5.32 1.27 4.93
C VAL A 60 4.64 2.63 4.85
#